data_AF-A0A285TRH5-F1
#
_entry.id   AF-A0A285TRH5-F1
#
_cell.length_a   1.000
_cell.length_b   1.000
_cell.length_c   1.000
_cell.angle_alpha   90.00
_cell.angle_beta   90.00
_cell.angle_gamma   90.00
#
_symmetry.space_group_name_H-M   'P 1'
#
loop_
_entity.id
_entity.type
_entity.pdbx_description
1 polymer ?
#
loop_
_entity_poly.entity_id
_entity_poly.type
_entity_poly.pdbx_seq_one_letter_code
_entity_poly.pdbx_strand_id
1 'polypeptide(L)'
;MRKALYFDIDGVLNDSKHPSLHDIADIKELSPGNYVLVKILNMFRQFVVRHGLDLVVVSSWCTRHTVGDIADFLGVSITGKADYTGGGLSRGDAVSLHAAQNGYDTYAIVDDAGSKCYRHLNRLVAPCGAQGLSERDLKSLERILSAQDFMQKRY
;
A
#
# COMPACT_ATOMS: atom_id res chain seq x y z
N MET A 1 8.05 -11.59 -14.71
CA MET A 1 6.68 -11.39 -14.20
C MET A 1 6.63 -10.06 -13.48
N ARG A 2 5.71 -9.18 -13.85
CA ARG A 2 5.50 -7.87 -13.22
C ARG A 2 4.50 -8.01 -12.09
N LYS A 3 4.89 -7.57 -10.89
CA LYS A 3 4.07 -7.62 -9.68
C LYS A 3 3.83 -6.21 -9.18
N ALA A 4 2.61 -5.90 -8.76
CA ALA A 4 2.29 -4.59 -8.21
C ALA A 4 1.78 -4.66 -6.76
N LEU A 5 2.07 -3.62 -5.99
CA LEU A 5 1.45 -3.38 -4.69
C LEU A 5 0.73 -2.03 -4.73
N TYR A 6 -0.59 -2.09 -4.57
CA TYR A 6 -1.44 -0.93 -4.37
C TYR A 6 -1.52 -0.65 -2.88
N PHE A 7 -1.21 0.57 -2.44
CA PHE A 7 -1.14 0.88 -1.01
C PHE A 7 -1.77 2.22 -0.66
N ASP A 8 -2.55 2.25 0.41
CA ASP A 8 -2.86 3.48 1.14
C ASP A 8 -1.70 3.82 2.10
N ILE A 9 -1.69 5.03 2.65
CA ILE A 9 -0.71 5.53 3.61
C ILE A 9 -1.33 5.58 5.00
N ASP A 10 -2.48 6.24 5.15
CA ASP A 10 -3.16 6.34 6.44
C ASP A 10 -3.69 4.97 6.88
N GLY A 11 -3.52 4.63 8.15
CA GLY A 11 -3.85 3.31 8.71
C GLY A 11 -2.98 2.15 8.21
N VAL A 12 -2.05 2.40 7.27
CA VAL A 12 -1.10 1.43 6.73
C VAL A 12 0.31 1.73 7.21
N LEU A 13 0.84 2.92 6.93
CA LEU A 13 2.20 3.35 7.31
C LEU A 13 2.22 4.17 8.59
N ASN A 14 1.06 4.52 9.13
CA ASN A 14 0.87 5.14 10.44
C ASN A 14 -0.20 4.42 11.25
N ASP A 15 -0.42 4.89 12.47
CA ASP A 15 -1.54 4.50 13.31
C ASP A 15 -2.54 5.65 13.46
N SER A 16 -3.70 5.37 14.05
CA SER A 16 -4.75 6.37 14.26
C SER A 16 -4.44 7.39 15.36
N LYS A 17 -3.23 7.40 15.91
CA LYS A 17 -2.87 8.31 17.02
C LYS A 17 -2.55 9.68 16.47
N HIS A 18 -2.54 10.68 17.34
CA HIS A 18 -2.01 11.99 16.96
C HIS A 18 -0.47 11.91 16.89
N PRO A 19 0.21 12.51 15.89
CA PRO A 19 1.67 12.43 15.77
C PRO A 19 2.41 12.90 17.03
N SER A 20 1.87 13.87 17.76
CA SER A 20 2.45 14.36 19.04
C SER A 20 2.45 13.35 20.19
N LEU A 21 1.80 12.19 20.02
CA LEU A 21 1.82 11.10 21.00
C LEU A 21 2.97 10.11 20.76
N HIS A 22 3.77 10.34 19.73
CA HIS A 22 4.95 9.56 19.40
C HIS A 22 6.22 10.35 19.70
N ASP A 23 7.31 9.64 19.95
CA ASP A 23 8.62 10.27 20.00
C ASP A 23 8.98 10.79 18.59
N ILE A 24 9.61 11.97 18.53
CA ILE A 24 9.97 12.60 17.24
C ILE A 24 10.88 11.71 16.39
N ALA A 25 11.66 10.82 17.03
CA ALA A 25 12.53 9.86 16.37
C ALA A 25 11.76 8.70 15.71
N ASP A 26 10.53 8.43 16.15
CA ASP A 26 9.70 7.32 15.69
C ASP A 26 8.82 7.69 14.49
N ILE A 27 8.69 8.98 14.19
CA ILE A 27 7.87 9.47 13.09
C ILE A 27 8.69 10.19 12.03
N LYS A 28 8.21 10.12 10.79
CA LYS A 28 8.61 11.03 9.72
C LYS A 28 7.36 11.78 9.29
N GLU A 29 7.45 13.10 9.15
CA GLU A 29 6.32 13.95 8.77
C GLU A 29 6.60 14.65 7.44
N LEU A 30 5.66 14.56 6.50
CA LEU A 30 5.74 15.21 5.18
C LEU A 30 5.20 16.64 5.26
N SER A 31 4.14 16.82 6.04
CA SER A 31 3.46 18.10 6.28
C SER A 31 2.61 17.96 7.54
N PRO A 32 2.17 19.06 8.19
CA PRO A 32 1.37 19.00 9.41
C PRO A 32 0.22 17.97 9.36
N GLY A 33 0.30 16.94 10.21
CA GLY A 33 -0.68 15.86 10.33
C GLY A 33 -0.50 14.68 9.36
N ASN A 34 0.40 14.77 8.37
CA ASN A 34 0.73 13.70 7.44
C ASN A 34 2.05 13.05 7.85
N TYR A 35 1.97 12.02 8.68
CA TYR A 35 3.13 11.31 9.20
C TYR A 35 3.09 9.82 8.90
N VAL A 36 4.25 9.19 9.00
CA VAL A 36 4.45 7.74 8.96
C VAL A 36 5.33 7.31 10.12
N LEU A 37 5.13 6.08 10.58
CA LEU A 37 5.97 5.47 11.61
C LEU A 37 7.24 4.92 10.95
N VAL A 38 8.41 5.35 11.42
CA VAL A 38 9.73 5.00 10.86
C VAL A 38 9.92 3.48 10.83
N LYS A 39 9.53 2.79 11.90
CA LYS A 39 9.59 1.32 11.98
C LYS A 39 8.77 0.65 10.85
N ILE A 40 7.53 1.11 10.66
CA ILE A 40 6.62 0.54 9.66
C ILE A 40 7.12 0.86 8.25
N LEU A 41 7.58 2.09 8.02
CA LEU A 41 8.17 2.50 6.74
C LEU A 41 9.38 1.64 6.37
N ASN A 42 10.26 1.34 7.34
CA ASN A 42 11.42 0.49 7.10
C ASN A 42 11.02 -0.95 6.76
N MET A 43 10.03 -1.51 7.45
CA MET A 43 9.48 -2.83 7.12
C MET A 43 8.88 -2.85 5.71
N PHE A 44 8.09 -1.83 5.36
CA PHE A 44 7.49 -1.68 4.04
C PHE A 44 8.55 -1.59 2.94
N ARG A 45 9.57 -0.74 3.10
CA ARG A 45 10.69 -0.61 2.15
C ARG A 45 11.41 -1.95 1.92
N GLN A 46 11.75 -2.65 3.00
CA GLN A 46 12.41 -3.95 2.91
C GLN A 46 11.56 -4.97 2.16
N PHE A 47 10.24 -4.97 2.41
CA PHE A 47 9.30 -5.84 1.70
C PHE A 47 9.28 -5.52 0.20
N VAL A 48 9.15 -4.25 -0.18
CA VAL A 48 9.11 -3.80 -1.58
C VAL A 48 10.38 -4.20 -2.32
N VAL A 49 11.55 -3.92 -1.74
CA VAL A 49 12.86 -4.25 -2.34
C VAL A 49 13.00 -5.76 -2.52
N ARG A 50 12.63 -6.55 -1.50
CA ARG A 50 12.74 -8.02 -1.54
C ARG A 50 11.91 -8.64 -2.67
N HIS A 51 10.74 -8.09 -2.95
CA HIS A 51 9.79 -8.66 -3.90
C HIS A 51 9.78 -8.00 -5.28
N GLY A 52 10.57 -6.94 -5.50
CA GLY A 52 10.68 -6.25 -6.79
C GLY A 52 9.33 -5.73 -7.28
N LEU A 53 8.58 -5.04 -6.41
CA LEU A 53 7.20 -4.61 -6.66
C LEU A 53 7.15 -3.24 -7.33
N ASP A 54 6.30 -3.12 -8.36
CA ASP A 54 5.85 -1.83 -8.85
C ASP A 54 4.84 -1.24 -7.84
N LEU A 55 5.17 -0.10 -7.26
CA LEU A 55 4.33 0.55 -6.25
C LEU A 55 3.33 1.51 -6.88
N VAL A 56 2.06 1.37 -6.52
CA VAL A 56 0.99 2.27 -6.95
C VAL A 56 0.30 2.85 -5.72
N VAL A 57 0.35 4.17 -5.54
CA VAL A 57 -0.28 4.81 -4.39
C VAL A 57 -1.79 4.94 -4.58
N VAL A 58 -2.55 4.58 -3.55
CA VAL A 58 -4.01 4.68 -3.47
C VAL A 58 -4.36 5.40 -2.18
N SER A 59 -4.09 6.70 -2.14
CA SER A 59 -4.21 7.46 -0.88
C SER A 59 -4.80 8.85 -1.08
N SER A 60 -5.50 9.31 -0.04
CA SER A 60 -5.99 10.69 0.06
C SER A 60 -4.86 11.73 -0.01
N TRP A 61 -3.62 11.34 0.33
CA TRP A 61 -2.43 12.20 0.25
C TRP A 61 -2.18 12.73 -1.17
N CYS A 62 -2.59 11.98 -2.20
CA CYS A 62 -2.48 12.39 -3.60
C CYS A 62 -3.36 13.60 -3.97
N THR A 63 -4.22 14.06 -3.07
CA THR A 63 -5.00 15.30 -3.24
C THR A 63 -4.18 16.56 -2.94
N ARG A 64 -3.09 16.42 -2.18
CA ARG A 64 -2.25 17.54 -1.71
C ARG A 64 -0.78 17.41 -2.11
N HIS A 65 -0.33 16.20 -2.39
CA HIS A 65 1.06 15.89 -2.71
C HIS A 65 1.15 15.17 -4.06
N THR A 66 2.22 15.43 -4.80
CA THR A 66 2.48 14.68 -6.04
C THR A 66 2.99 13.28 -5.73
N VAL A 67 2.93 12.38 -6.71
CA VAL A 67 3.52 11.04 -6.58
C VAL A 67 5.02 11.12 -6.32
N GLY A 68 5.71 12.10 -6.92
CA GLY A 68 7.14 12.34 -6.68
C GLY A 68 7.43 12.72 -5.24
N ASP A 69 6.67 13.67 -4.67
CA ASP A 69 6.83 14.10 -3.27
C ASP A 69 6.64 12.93 -2.30
N ILE A 70 5.62 12.11 -2.54
CA ILE A 70 5.34 10.92 -1.74
C ILE A 70 6.48 9.90 -1.91
N ALA A 71 6.95 9.66 -3.13
CA ALA A 71 8.03 8.72 -3.42
C ALA A 71 9.34 9.13 -2.70
N ASP A 72 9.73 10.40 -2.81
CA ASP A 72 10.93 10.94 -2.16
C ASP A 72 10.81 10.90 -0.64
N PHE A 73 9.65 11.27 -0.11
CA PHE A 73 9.36 11.19 1.31
C PHE A 73 9.42 9.75 1.84
N LEU A 74 8.78 8.82 1.15
CA LEU A 74 8.78 7.41 1.52
C LEU A 74 10.08 6.70 1.12
N GLY A 75 11.00 7.32 0.38
CA GLY A 75 12.25 6.72 -0.08
C GLY A 75 12.04 5.41 -0.84
N VAL A 76 11.04 5.38 -1.73
CA VAL A 76 10.68 4.24 -2.60
C VAL A 76 10.35 4.75 -3.99
N SER A 77 10.49 3.91 -5.01
CA SER A 77 10.01 4.25 -6.36
C SER A 77 8.52 3.96 -6.49
N ILE A 78 7.70 4.97 -6.77
CA ILE A 78 6.27 4.83 -7.04
C ILE A 78 6.04 4.98 -8.54
N THR A 79 5.47 3.96 -9.17
CA THR A 79 5.28 3.86 -10.62
C THR A 79 3.96 4.45 -11.10
N GLY A 80 3.02 4.72 -10.18
CA GLY A 80 1.75 5.35 -10.51
C GLY A 80 0.89 5.67 -9.29
N LYS A 81 -0.32 6.18 -9.57
CA LYS A 81 -1.40 6.34 -8.60
C LYS A 81 -2.69 5.77 -9.17
N ALA A 82 -3.58 5.28 -8.32
CA ALA A 82 -4.93 4.95 -8.77
C ALA A 82 -5.74 6.23 -9.04
N ASP A 83 -6.57 6.21 -10.08
CA ASP A 83 -7.37 7.36 -10.51
C ASP A 83 -8.46 7.77 -9.52
N TYR A 84 -8.83 6.87 -8.60
CA TYR A 84 -9.85 7.11 -7.59
C TYR A 84 -9.35 6.75 -6.20
N THR A 85 -9.12 7.77 -5.37
CA THR A 85 -8.68 7.65 -3.98
C THR A 85 -9.80 7.99 -2.98
N GLY A 86 -11.02 8.26 -3.46
CA GLY A 86 -12.19 8.48 -2.62
C GLY A 86 -12.66 7.21 -1.90
N GLY A 87 -13.68 7.35 -1.07
CA GLY A 87 -14.33 6.21 -0.40
C GLY A 87 -15.23 5.40 -1.34
N GLY A 88 -15.55 4.18 -0.93
CA GLY A 88 -16.49 3.30 -1.62
C GLY A 88 -15.83 2.39 -2.66
N LEU A 89 -16.66 1.54 -3.26
CA LEU A 89 -16.20 0.41 -4.09
C LEU A 89 -15.53 0.84 -5.40
N SER A 90 -15.76 2.06 -5.85
CA SER A 90 -15.07 2.64 -7.01
C SER A 90 -13.55 2.71 -6.82
N ARG A 91 -13.05 2.75 -5.58
CA ARG A 91 -11.61 2.64 -5.28
C ARG A 91 -11.07 1.29 -5.73
N GLY A 92 -11.71 0.20 -5.32
CA GLY A 92 -11.33 -1.15 -5.72
C GLY A 92 -11.48 -1.41 -7.22
N ASP A 93 -12.53 -0.86 -7.84
CA ASP A 93 -12.75 -0.98 -9.28
C ASP A 93 -11.63 -0.29 -10.08
N ALA A 94 -11.20 0.91 -9.64
CA ALA A 94 -10.09 1.64 -10.26
C ALA A 94 -8.76 0.90 -10.15
N VAL A 95 -8.47 0.27 -9.00
CA VAL A 95 -7.28 -0.58 -8.82
C VAL A 95 -7.28 -1.76 -9.79
N SER A 96 -8.41 -2.47 -9.92
CA SER A 96 -8.54 -3.60 -10.84
C SER A 96 -8.36 -3.18 -12.29
N LEU A 97 -8.96 -2.06 -12.70
CA LEU A 97 -8.83 -1.52 -14.06
C LEU A 97 -7.39 -1.13 -14.35
N HIS A 98 -6.75 -0.37 -13.44
CA HIS A 98 -5.35 0.03 -13.58
C HIS A 98 -4.43 -1.19 -13.68
N ALA A 99 -4.69 -2.24 -12.89
CA ALA A 99 -3.88 -3.46 -12.93
C ALA A 99 -3.96 -4.17 -14.28
N ALA A 100 -5.17 -4.26 -14.85
CA ALA A 100 -5.38 -4.86 -16.16
C ALA A 100 -4.72 -4.04 -17.29
N GLN A 101 -4.86 -2.70 -17.25
CA GLN A 101 -4.29 -1.81 -18.26
C GLN A 101 -2.76 -1.80 -18.28
N ASN A 102 -2.12 -2.00 -17.12
CA ASN A 102 -0.66 -2.02 -16.99
C ASN A 102 -0.04 -3.42 -17.14
N GLY A 103 -0.86 -4.45 -17.37
CA GLY A 103 -0.39 -5.81 -17.63
C GLY A 103 0.36 -6.43 -16.44
N TYR A 104 -0.10 -6.19 -15.21
CA TYR A 104 0.47 -6.87 -14.04
C TYR A 104 0.03 -8.33 -13.99
N ASP A 105 0.99 -9.24 -13.88
CA ASP A 105 0.71 -10.68 -13.77
C ASP A 105 -0.02 -10.97 -12.46
N THR A 106 0.46 -10.39 -11.37
CA THR A 106 -0.13 -10.45 -10.04
C THR A 106 -0.07 -9.09 -9.35
N TYR A 107 -0.99 -8.86 -8.43
CA TYR A 107 -0.97 -7.69 -7.58
C TYR A 107 -1.64 -7.97 -6.24
N ALA A 108 -1.24 -7.20 -5.24
CA ALA A 108 -1.85 -7.14 -3.93
C ALA A 108 -2.26 -5.70 -3.59
N ILE A 109 -3.18 -5.58 -2.63
CA ILE A 109 -3.72 -4.32 -2.13
C ILE A 109 -3.49 -4.29 -0.62
N VAL A 110 -3.00 -3.17 -0.09
CA VAL A 110 -2.89 -2.91 1.34
C VAL A 110 -3.56 -1.59 1.71
N ASP A 111 -4.68 -1.66 2.42
CA ASP A 111 -5.53 -0.50 2.72
C ASP A 111 -6.44 -0.84 3.92
N ASP A 112 -6.46 0.02 4.93
CA ASP A 112 -7.20 -0.20 6.19
C ASP A 112 -8.72 -0.06 6.02
N ALA A 113 -9.18 0.60 4.94
CA ALA A 113 -10.61 0.75 4.65
C ALA A 113 -11.30 -0.58 4.34
N GLY A 114 -10.53 -1.60 3.93
CA GLY A 114 -11.00 -2.97 3.84
C GLY A 114 -12.17 -3.17 2.87
N SER A 115 -13.12 -4.03 3.25
CA SER A 115 -14.27 -4.40 2.41
C SER A 115 -15.23 -3.26 2.05
N LYS A 116 -15.08 -2.08 2.68
CA LYS A 116 -15.85 -0.87 2.31
C LYS A 116 -15.42 -0.30 0.96
N CYS A 117 -14.18 -0.54 0.56
CA CYS A 117 -13.59 0.02 -0.65
C CYS A 117 -13.23 -1.05 -1.70
N TYR A 118 -13.21 -2.33 -1.32
CA TYR A 118 -12.71 -3.40 -2.19
C TYR A 118 -13.62 -4.62 -2.20
N ARG A 119 -13.94 -5.11 -3.42
CA ARG A 119 -14.62 -6.40 -3.63
C ARG A 119 -13.65 -7.57 -3.75
N HIS A 120 -12.42 -7.32 -4.22
CA HIS A 120 -11.40 -8.35 -4.45
C HIS A 120 -10.66 -8.70 -3.14
N LEU A 121 -11.39 -9.25 -2.18
CA LEU A 121 -10.86 -9.54 -0.84
C LEU A 121 -9.72 -10.58 -0.86
N ASN A 122 -9.65 -11.42 -1.89
CA ASN A 122 -8.55 -12.36 -2.10
C ASN A 122 -7.22 -11.69 -2.49
N ARG A 123 -7.24 -10.39 -2.80
CA ARG A 123 -6.04 -9.58 -3.11
C ARG A 123 -5.77 -8.52 -2.05
N LEU A 124 -6.64 -8.40 -1.04
CA LEU A 124 -6.60 -7.35 -0.04
C LEU A 124 -6.01 -7.86 1.27
N VAL A 125 -5.09 -7.07 1.82
CA VAL A 125 -4.71 -7.13 3.24
C VAL A 125 -5.16 -5.81 3.85
N ALA A 126 -5.99 -5.88 4.89
CA ALA A 126 -6.48 -4.71 5.60
C ALA A 126 -5.82 -4.66 6.99
N PRO A 127 -4.75 -3.86 7.17
CA PRO A 127 -4.12 -3.71 8.47
C PRO A 127 -5.09 -3.13 9.50
N CYS A 128 -4.78 -3.30 10.77
CA CYS A 128 -5.51 -2.60 11.82
C CYS A 128 -5.07 -1.13 11.81
N GLY A 129 -5.93 -0.21 11.39
CA GLY A 129 -5.61 1.23 11.35
C GLY A 129 -5.18 1.82 12.70
N ALA A 130 -5.49 1.16 13.83
CA ALA A 130 -5.00 1.56 15.16
C ALA A 130 -3.52 1.22 15.42
N GLN A 131 -2.89 0.43 14.55
CA GLN A 131 -1.52 -0.07 14.71
C GLN A 131 -0.68 0.08 13.44
N GLY A 132 -1.32 0.23 12.27
CA GLY A 132 -0.65 0.19 10.98
C GLY A 132 -0.27 -1.23 10.56
N LEU A 133 0.59 -1.31 9.55
CA LEU A 133 1.05 -2.55 8.92
C LEU A 133 1.93 -3.38 9.87
N SER A 134 1.59 -4.65 10.03
CA SER A 134 2.32 -5.63 10.84
C SER A 134 3.09 -6.65 10.00
N GLU A 135 3.97 -7.43 10.63
CA GLU A 135 4.65 -8.56 9.96
C GLU A 135 3.66 -9.64 9.49
N ARG A 136 2.53 -9.81 10.18
CA ARG A 136 1.48 -10.75 9.78
C ARG A 136 0.84 -10.31 8.46
N ASP A 137 0.66 -9.01 8.28
CA ASP A 137 0.12 -8.42 7.06
C ASP A 137 1.09 -8.63 5.90
N LEU A 138 2.39 -8.38 6.12
CA LEU A 138 3.43 -8.65 5.12
C LEU A 138 3.46 -10.11 4.68
N LYS A 139 3.34 -11.07 5.62
CA LYS A 139 3.23 -12.50 5.29
C LYS A 139 1.98 -12.82 4.47
N SER A 140 0.91 -12.05 4.66
CA SER A 140 -0.33 -12.24 3.89
C SER A 140 -0.20 -11.67 2.48
N LEU A 141 0.45 -10.51 2.32
CA LEU A 141 0.82 -9.95 1.03
C LEU A 141 1.73 -10.91 0.25
N GLU A 142 2.73 -11.49 0.90
CA GLU A 142 3.65 -12.45 0.28
C GLU A 142 2.89 -13.67 -0.29
N ARG A 143 1.91 -14.20 0.44
CA ARG A 143 1.06 -15.30 -0.06
C ARG A 143 0.28 -14.90 -1.31
N ILE A 144 -0.34 -13.72 -1.32
CA ILE A 144 -1.08 -13.21 -2.49
C ILE A 144 -0.16 -13.09 -3.70
N LEU A 145 1.03 -12.51 -3.50
CA LEU A 145 2.02 -12.28 -4.56
C LEU A 145 2.69 -13.57 -5.06
N SER A 146 2.62 -14.66 -4.28
CA SER A 146 3.18 -15.97 -4.62
C SER A 146 2.15 -16.99 -5.15
N ALA A 147 0.86 -16.79 -4.87
CA ALA A 147 -0.20 -17.76 -5.20
C ALA A 147 -0.38 -18.03 -6.70
N GLN A 148 0.13 -17.18 -7.58
CA GLN A 148 0.09 -17.40 -9.04
C GLN A 148 1.33 -18.11 -9.61
N ASP A 149 2.43 -18.17 -8.88
CA ASP A 149 3.63 -18.93 -9.29
C ASP A 149 3.36 -20.45 -9.28
N PHE A 150 2.33 -20.90 -8.54
CA PHE A 150 1.95 -22.31 -8.42
C PHE A 150 1.06 -22.81 -9.59
N MET A 151 0.33 -21.91 -10.26
CA MET A 151 -0.55 -22.28 -11.37
C MET A 151 0.18 -22.32 -12.73
N GLN A 152 1.28 -21.57 -12.88
CA GLN A 152 2.09 -21.58 -14.11
C GLN A 152 3.04 -22.79 -14.21
N LYS A 153 3.37 -23.47 -13.09
CA LYS A 153 4.25 -24.65 -13.09
C LYS A 153 3.55 -25.99 -13.35
N ARG A 154 2.26 -25.96 -13.72
CA ARG A 154 1.42 -27.16 -13.90
C ARG A 154 1.10 -27.50 -15.36
N TYR A 155 1.75 -26.86 -16.33
CA TYR A 155 1.59 -27.16 -17.75
C TYR A 155 2.96 -27.33 -18.41
#